data_AF-A0A2H4SRG2-F1
#
_entry.id   AF-A0A2H4SRG2-F1
#
_cell.length_a   1.000
_cell.length_b   1.000
_cell.length_c   1.000
_cell.angle_alpha   90.00
_cell.angle_beta   90.00
_cell.angle_gamma   90.00
#
_symmetry.space_group_name_H-M   'P 1'
#
loop_
_entity.id
_entity.type
_entity.pdbx_description
1 polymer ?
#
loop_
_entity_poly.entity_id
_entity_poly.type
_entity_poly.pdbx_seq_one_letter_code
_entity_poly.pdbx_strand_id
1 'polypeptide(L)'
;MRFTAVSTLLLAGAALAAPSRTARAIDIDAVIPAVVPVNTRGGNAELITKLVTAPTTLDRAKLLDQAGDWVFDFKDVNAAGRSEAKGQGGLSMAATAKTFPALIGHGASMTVGFLGPCGMNTAHVHPRATELNIIVQGRLVTNFVLENGATPVANTMKTFQMTVFPQGAIHQEFNPDCTDAVFVAAFPHTDAGTSQIAQNFLSLRPDVVGATLGGVQTINGKDIETFRHAIPDNIALGIDACLNKIDPAIRLRRAIHASDAPLVTRILRSHPHLVHNPDTSARGQSNANLHLAASLGDRATCAALLAAGHESPAPALNDQHQTALMLAAAAGHSEVVHLLCEHDARAVLRRDARGRDAIMDACAGGHDTVLQLLLTYSPGGPADAVQRADADGNTALHFASASGSLLCLRTLLAAGADVDRRNLWNWTPAAYSATVQAEVYLKGLVSEATRRHKTGPEKQQMHTSPRKTGLGLGMVRVVPDNSDDDE
;
A
#
# COMPACT_ATOMS: atom_id res chain seq x y z
N MET A 1 61.93 -62.36 51.93
CA MET A 1 62.99 -61.47 52.45
C MET A 1 62.40 -60.10 52.71
N ARG A 2 62.83 -59.48 53.81
CA ARG A 2 62.41 -58.18 54.34
C ARG A 2 62.54 -57.04 53.32
N PHE A 3 61.60 -56.09 53.28
CA PHE A 3 61.68 -54.77 53.93
C PHE A 3 60.64 -53.81 53.35
N THR A 4 60.11 -53.00 54.26
CA THR A 4 59.17 -51.88 54.13
C THR A 4 59.68 -50.72 53.27
N ALA A 5 58.76 -50.04 52.57
CA ALA A 5 58.88 -48.62 52.25
C ALA A 5 57.49 -47.95 52.28
N VAL A 6 57.40 -46.86 53.03
CA VAL A 6 56.24 -46.00 53.29
C VAL A 6 56.00 -45.07 52.10
N SER A 7 54.74 -44.82 51.71
CA SER A 7 54.37 -43.59 51.00
C SER A 7 52.87 -43.26 51.12
N THR A 8 52.58 -42.20 51.88
CA THR A 8 51.54 -41.17 51.69
C THR A 8 50.22 -41.54 51.00
N LEU A 9 49.15 -41.63 51.80
CA LEU A 9 47.75 -41.70 51.37
C LEU A 9 47.26 -40.31 50.94
N LEU A 10 46.89 -40.13 49.66
CA LEU A 10 46.09 -39.00 49.18
C LEU A 10 44.61 -39.31 49.42
N LEU A 11 43.91 -38.46 50.20
CA LEU A 11 42.45 -38.47 50.31
C LEU A 11 41.84 -37.93 49.01
N ALA A 12 41.21 -38.79 48.22
CA ALA A 12 40.26 -38.40 47.18
C ALA A 12 38.84 -38.56 47.74
N GLY A 13 38.23 -37.45 48.16
CA GLY A 13 36.81 -37.42 48.53
C GLY A 13 35.93 -37.60 47.29
N ALA A 14 35.09 -38.63 47.29
CA ALA A 14 34.09 -38.82 46.25
C ALA A 14 32.99 -37.75 46.39
N ALA A 15 32.98 -36.77 45.48
CA ALA A 15 31.88 -35.82 45.35
C ALA A 15 30.66 -36.57 44.78
N LEU A 16 29.67 -36.84 45.63
CA LEU A 16 28.33 -37.23 45.22
C LEU A 16 27.69 -36.05 44.47
N ALA A 17 27.65 -36.12 43.14
CA ALA A 17 26.87 -35.20 42.33
C ALA A 17 25.39 -35.38 42.67
N ALA A 18 24.81 -34.40 43.36
CA ALA A 18 23.36 -34.30 43.52
C ALA A 18 22.73 -34.15 42.11
N PRO A 19 21.61 -34.83 41.81
CA PRO A 19 20.92 -34.64 40.55
C PRO A 19 20.41 -33.20 40.51
N SER A 20 21.00 -32.37 39.63
CA SER A 20 20.42 -31.07 39.32
C SER A 20 19.09 -31.34 38.64
N ARG A 21 17.98 -31.06 39.35
CA ARG A 21 16.70 -30.86 38.69
C ARG A 21 16.86 -29.61 37.83
N THR A 22 17.29 -29.78 36.58
CA THR A 22 17.04 -28.79 35.55
C THR A 22 15.52 -28.68 35.44
N ALA A 23 14.94 -27.68 36.11
CA ALA A 23 13.59 -27.25 35.81
C ALA A 23 13.57 -26.94 34.32
N ARG A 24 12.99 -27.85 33.54
CA ARG A 24 12.76 -27.64 32.11
C ARG A 24 11.88 -26.40 32.05
N ALA A 25 12.42 -25.28 31.54
CA ALA A 25 11.64 -24.07 31.36
C ALA A 25 10.42 -24.48 30.52
N ILE A 26 9.24 -24.46 31.12
CA ILE A 26 8.00 -24.71 30.40
C ILE A 26 7.85 -23.52 29.48
N ASP A 27 7.89 -23.78 28.17
CA ASP A 27 7.59 -22.77 27.18
C ASP A 27 6.15 -22.30 27.43
N ILE A 28 6.00 -21.05 27.84
CA ILE A 28 4.71 -20.48 28.19
C ILE A 28 3.77 -20.49 26.98
N ASP A 29 4.33 -20.40 25.77
CA ASP A 29 3.59 -20.43 24.51
C ASP A 29 2.97 -21.81 24.24
N ALA A 30 3.47 -22.87 24.89
CA ALA A 30 2.90 -24.21 24.83
C ALA A 30 1.71 -24.42 25.78
N VAL A 31 1.45 -23.48 26.70
CA VAL A 31 0.39 -23.59 27.73
C VAL A 31 -0.72 -22.56 27.53
N ILE A 32 -0.47 -21.47 26.81
CA ILE A 32 -1.50 -20.49 26.44
C ILE A 32 -2.39 -21.02 25.29
N PRO A 33 -3.69 -20.68 25.27
CA PRO A 33 -4.55 -20.95 24.13
C PRO A 33 -3.97 -20.36 22.85
N ALA A 34 -4.06 -21.10 21.74
CA ALA A 34 -3.61 -20.61 20.44
C ALA A 34 -4.38 -19.35 20.01
N VAL A 35 -3.71 -18.44 19.30
CA VAL A 35 -4.37 -17.30 18.66
C VAL A 35 -5.36 -17.82 17.63
N VAL A 36 -6.65 -17.57 17.86
CA VAL A 36 -7.72 -18.04 16.98
C VAL A 36 -7.99 -17.02 15.87
N PRO A 37 -8.29 -17.48 14.64
CA PRO A 37 -8.76 -16.58 13.58
C PRO A 37 -10.03 -15.84 14.02
N VAL A 38 -10.07 -14.53 13.77
CA VAL A 38 -11.23 -13.69 14.05
C VAL A 38 -12.39 -14.13 13.15
N ASN A 39 -13.52 -14.49 13.76
CA ASN A 39 -14.72 -14.87 13.02
C ASN A 39 -15.96 -14.55 13.85
N THR A 40 -16.36 -13.28 13.85
CA THR A 40 -17.51 -12.85 14.67
C THR A 40 -18.85 -13.29 14.10
N ARG A 41 -18.88 -13.84 12.87
CA ARG A 41 -20.11 -14.09 12.10
C ARG A 41 -21.03 -12.85 12.06
N GLY A 42 -20.43 -11.66 12.10
CA GLY A 42 -21.11 -10.38 12.04
C GLY A 42 -22.00 -10.25 10.81
N GLY A 43 -23.18 -9.64 10.98
CA GLY A 43 -24.19 -9.50 9.93
C GLY A 43 -24.98 -10.77 9.59
N ASN A 44 -24.70 -11.92 10.21
CA ASN A 44 -25.49 -13.13 10.02
C ASN A 44 -26.86 -12.99 10.71
N ALA A 45 -27.90 -12.68 9.92
CA ALA A 45 -29.25 -12.45 10.41
C ALA A 45 -29.82 -13.67 11.16
N GLU A 46 -29.59 -14.89 10.67
CA GLU A 46 -30.12 -16.11 11.29
C GLU A 46 -29.51 -16.34 12.67
N LEU A 47 -28.18 -16.20 12.79
CA LEU A 47 -27.48 -16.32 14.07
C LEU A 47 -27.96 -15.24 15.04
N ILE A 48 -28.04 -13.98 14.60
CA ILE A 48 -28.50 -12.86 15.43
C ILE A 48 -29.92 -13.11 15.93
N THR A 49 -30.85 -13.57 15.07
CA THR A 49 -32.21 -13.90 15.48
C THR A 49 -32.24 -15.01 16.53
N LYS A 50 -31.45 -16.07 16.37
CA LYS A 50 -31.33 -17.14 17.37
C LYS A 50 -30.76 -16.63 18.69
N LEU A 51 -29.74 -15.77 18.66
CA LEU A 51 -29.12 -15.20 19.86
C LEU A 51 -30.07 -14.26 20.62
N VAL A 52 -30.83 -13.42 19.90
CA VAL A 52 -31.81 -12.50 20.50
C VAL A 52 -32.97 -13.27 21.14
N THR A 53 -33.41 -14.37 20.52
CA THR A 53 -34.54 -15.17 21.02
C THR A 53 -34.15 -16.24 22.02
N ALA A 54 -32.85 -16.50 22.20
CA ALA A 54 -32.36 -17.50 23.15
C ALA A 54 -32.71 -17.12 24.61
N PRO A 55 -33.38 -18.01 25.35
CA PRO A 55 -33.94 -17.67 26.66
C PRO A 55 -32.88 -17.55 27.76
N THR A 56 -31.74 -18.25 27.62
CA THR A 56 -30.67 -18.25 28.62
C THR A 56 -29.32 -17.88 28.03
N THR A 57 -28.40 -17.40 28.88
CA THR A 57 -27.00 -17.17 28.48
C THR A 57 -26.31 -18.45 28.04
N LEU A 58 -26.67 -19.60 28.62
CA LEU A 58 -26.15 -20.90 28.20
C LEU A 58 -26.58 -21.25 26.77
N ASP A 59 -27.82 -20.97 26.40
CA ASP A 59 -28.32 -21.22 25.04
C ASP A 59 -27.63 -20.30 24.02
N ARG A 60 -27.37 -19.04 24.40
CA ARG A 60 -26.53 -18.14 23.59
C ARG A 60 -25.10 -18.67 23.42
N ALA A 61 -24.49 -19.14 24.50
CA ALA A 61 -23.13 -19.69 24.44
C ALA A 61 -23.04 -20.94 23.53
N LYS A 62 -24.07 -21.79 23.51
CA LYS A 62 -24.14 -22.94 22.59
C LYS A 62 -24.25 -22.53 21.11
N LEU A 63 -24.81 -21.36 20.82
CA LEU A 63 -24.89 -20.81 19.47
C LEU A 63 -23.56 -20.16 19.03
N LEU A 64 -22.73 -19.73 19.98
CA LEU A 64 -21.39 -19.17 19.79
C LEU A 64 -20.32 -20.25 20.00
N ASP A 65 -20.35 -21.23 19.11
CA ASP A 65 -19.60 -22.49 19.18
C ASP A 65 -18.16 -22.40 18.63
N GLN A 66 -17.76 -21.26 18.07
CA GLN A 66 -16.43 -21.05 17.51
C GLN A 66 -15.64 -20.11 18.42
N ALA A 67 -14.37 -20.44 18.69
CA ALA A 67 -13.54 -19.58 19.54
C ALA A 67 -13.39 -18.15 18.96
N GLY A 68 -13.39 -18.01 17.63
CA GLY A 68 -13.36 -16.72 16.93
C GLY A 68 -14.63 -15.87 17.10
N ASP A 69 -15.75 -16.44 17.56
CA ASP A 69 -16.99 -15.69 17.84
C ASP A 69 -16.84 -14.69 18.98
N TRP A 70 -15.85 -14.92 19.85
CA TRP A 70 -15.60 -14.16 21.07
C TRP A 70 -14.44 -13.16 20.92
N VAL A 71 -13.89 -13.03 19.71
CA VAL A 71 -12.77 -12.15 19.41
C VAL A 71 -13.21 -11.14 18.35
N PHE A 72 -13.04 -9.85 18.62
CA PHE A 72 -13.30 -8.78 17.66
C PHE A 72 -12.01 -8.02 17.37
N ASP A 73 -11.70 -7.80 16.09
CA ASP A 73 -10.55 -7.01 15.66
C ASP A 73 -10.99 -5.63 15.20
N PHE A 74 -10.61 -4.60 15.95
CA PHE A 74 -10.90 -3.21 15.63
C PHE A 74 -10.08 -2.65 14.46
N LYS A 75 -9.10 -3.40 13.95
CA LYS A 75 -8.29 -3.06 12.77
C LYS A 75 -8.67 -3.84 11.52
N ASP A 76 -9.50 -4.88 11.63
CA ASP A 76 -9.94 -5.65 10.47
C ASP A 76 -11.02 -4.90 9.69
N VAL A 77 -10.57 -4.09 8.74
CA VAL A 77 -11.43 -3.37 7.80
C VAL A 77 -12.18 -4.28 6.83
N ASN A 78 -11.91 -5.58 6.80
CA ASN A 78 -12.56 -6.53 5.89
C ASN A 78 -13.70 -7.34 6.53
N ALA A 79 -13.94 -7.21 7.84
CA ALA A 79 -14.95 -7.97 8.57
C ALA A 79 -16.38 -7.82 8.01
N ALA A 80 -17.18 -8.90 8.09
CA ALA A 80 -18.57 -8.93 7.65
C ALA A 80 -19.50 -8.13 8.60
N GLY A 81 -20.50 -7.42 8.04
CA GLY A 81 -21.53 -6.72 8.83
C GLY A 81 -21.14 -5.35 9.39
N ARG A 82 -20.06 -4.74 8.87
CA ARG A 82 -19.38 -3.50 9.29
C ARG A 82 -20.25 -2.40 9.93
N SER A 83 -19.64 -1.74 10.91
CA SER A 83 -20.06 -0.46 11.49
C SER A 83 -18.83 0.45 11.59
N GLU A 84 -18.19 0.68 10.44
CA GLU A 84 -17.05 1.59 10.27
C GLU A 84 -17.57 2.97 9.87
N ALA A 85 -17.04 4.03 10.48
CA ALA A 85 -17.14 5.38 9.95
C ALA A 85 -15.73 5.85 9.56
N LYS A 86 -15.55 6.21 8.29
CA LYS A 86 -14.27 6.64 7.73
C LYS A 86 -14.44 8.01 7.08
N GLY A 87 -13.48 8.89 7.33
CA GLY A 87 -13.41 10.19 6.69
C GLY A 87 -11.98 10.70 6.61
N GLN A 88 -11.79 11.95 6.21
CA GLN A 88 -10.46 12.55 6.03
C GLN A 88 -9.68 12.69 7.34
N GLY A 89 -10.35 12.69 8.49
CA GLY A 89 -9.72 12.79 9.80
C GLY A 89 -9.24 11.46 10.39
N GLY A 90 -9.48 10.33 9.73
CA GLY A 90 -9.23 8.99 10.27
C GLY A 90 -10.42 8.03 10.12
N LEU A 91 -10.54 7.08 11.05
CA LEU A 91 -11.65 6.11 11.06
C LEU A 91 -12.09 5.76 12.47
N SER A 92 -13.29 5.25 12.63
CA SER A 92 -13.77 4.60 13.84
C SER A 92 -14.44 3.26 13.53
N MET A 93 -14.27 2.31 14.45
CA MET A 93 -14.72 0.93 14.30
C MET A 93 -15.59 0.55 15.50
N ALA A 94 -16.85 0.18 15.26
CA ALA A 94 -17.79 -0.16 16.33
C ALA A 94 -18.10 -1.67 16.41
N ALA A 95 -17.90 -2.24 17.59
CA ALA A 95 -18.38 -3.55 18.01
C ALA A 95 -19.78 -3.40 18.64
N THR A 96 -20.80 -3.87 17.93
CA THR A 96 -22.23 -3.79 18.30
C THR A 96 -22.86 -5.18 18.19
N ALA A 97 -24.12 -5.35 18.61
CA ALA A 97 -24.84 -6.61 18.40
C ALA A 97 -24.85 -7.12 16.94
N LYS A 98 -24.72 -6.20 15.96
CA LYS A 98 -24.70 -6.54 14.52
C LYS A 98 -23.32 -7.03 14.07
N THR A 99 -22.25 -6.33 14.47
CA THR A 99 -20.86 -6.61 14.03
C THR A 99 -20.18 -7.66 14.90
N PHE A 100 -20.58 -7.75 16.18
CA PHE A 100 -20.08 -8.68 17.17
C PHE A 100 -21.25 -9.30 17.96
N PRO A 101 -21.93 -10.31 17.38
CA PRO A 101 -23.10 -10.97 17.97
C PRO A 101 -22.89 -11.53 19.38
N ALA A 102 -21.65 -11.80 19.79
CA ALA A 102 -21.33 -12.18 21.16
C ALA A 102 -21.76 -11.14 22.20
N LEU A 103 -21.95 -9.87 21.82
CA LEU A 103 -22.48 -8.83 22.73
C LEU A 103 -23.97 -9.00 23.07
N ILE A 104 -24.72 -9.79 22.31
CA ILE A 104 -26.16 -9.99 22.52
C ILE A 104 -26.41 -10.63 23.90
N GLY A 105 -27.14 -9.92 24.75
CA GLY A 105 -27.41 -10.34 26.13
C GLY A 105 -26.37 -9.91 27.16
N HIS A 106 -25.34 -9.15 26.78
CA HIS A 106 -24.35 -8.58 27.70
C HIS A 106 -24.50 -7.08 27.93
N GLY A 107 -25.35 -6.39 27.16
CA GLY A 107 -25.70 -4.99 27.41
C GLY A 107 -24.55 -4.02 27.19
N ALA A 108 -23.58 -4.36 26.35
CA ALA A 108 -22.41 -3.53 26.10
C ALA A 108 -22.10 -3.42 24.61
N SER A 109 -21.52 -2.29 24.22
CA SER A 109 -20.89 -2.08 22.91
C SER A 109 -19.64 -1.24 23.08
N MET A 110 -18.79 -1.24 22.07
CA MET A 110 -17.53 -0.50 22.11
C MET A 110 -17.21 0.08 20.74
N THR A 111 -16.63 1.27 20.71
CA THR A 111 -16.09 1.89 19.52
C THR A 111 -14.64 2.26 19.78
N VAL A 112 -13.75 1.97 18.82
CA VAL A 112 -12.38 2.47 18.84
C VAL A 112 -12.25 3.48 17.72
N GLY A 113 -11.85 4.70 18.07
CA GLY A 113 -11.58 5.78 17.12
C GLY A 113 -10.08 5.93 16.89
N PHE A 114 -9.66 5.87 15.63
CA PHE A 114 -8.31 6.13 15.17
C PHE A 114 -8.29 7.47 14.46
N LEU A 115 -8.02 8.53 15.21
CA LEU A 115 -7.96 9.89 14.70
C LEU A 115 -6.56 10.17 14.18
N GLY A 116 -6.48 10.51 12.91
CA GLY A 116 -5.28 11.08 12.34
C GLY A 116 -4.95 12.45 12.94
N PRO A 117 -3.85 13.06 12.50
CA PRO A 117 -3.38 14.36 12.95
C PRO A 117 -4.40 15.46 12.66
N CYS A 118 -4.71 16.28 13.66
CA CYS A 118 -5.85 17.20 13.60
C CYS A 118 -7.18 16.51 13.24
N GLY A 119 -7.33 15.19 13.33
CA GLY A 119 -8.59 14.51 13.04
C GLY A 119 -9.67 14.84 14.08
N MET A 120 -10.92 14.94 13.66
CA MET A 120 -12.06 15.10 14.58
C MET A 120 -13.13 14.07 14.32
N ASN A 121 -13.72 13.51 15.37
CA ASN A 121 -15.06 12.95 15.28
C ASN A 121 -16.06 14.09 15.53
N THR A 122 -16.89 14.35 14.52
CA THR A 122 -17.78 15.50 14.46
C THR A 122 -18.86 15.45 15.54
N ALA A 123 -19.53 16.59 15.77
CA ALA A 123 -20.59 16.68 16.77
C ALA A 123 -21.70 15.64 16.52
N HIS A 124 -21.89 14.75 17.49
CA HIS A 124 -22.86 13.66 17.43
C HIS A 124 -23.48 13.39 18.81
N VAL A 125 -24.46 12.49 18.82
CA VAL A 125 -25.14 12.06 20.05
C VAL A 125 -25.41 10.56 20.03
N HIS A 126 -25.34 9.95 21.21
CA HIS A 126 -25.75 8.57 21.47
C HIS A 126 -27.11 8.57 22.18
N PRO A 127 -28.23 8.27 21.48
CA PRO A 127 -29.57 8.38 22.05
C PRO A 127 -29.91 7.27 23.07
N ARG A 128 -29.20 6.13 23.03
CA ARG A 128 -29.52 4.95 23.85
C ARG A 128 -28.49 4.63 24.93
N ALA A 129 -27.37 5.36 24.99
CA ALA A 129 -26.30 5.04 25.92
C ALA A 129 -25.46 6.27 26.30
N THR A 130 -24.97 6.27 27.55
CA THR A 130 -23.86 7.12 27.99
C THR A 130 -22.55 6.58 27.42
N GLU A 131 -21.65 7.47 27.04
CA GLU A 131 -20.31 7.10 26.56
C GLU A 131 -19.26 7.28 27.65
N LEU A 132 -18.47 6.23 27.88
CA LEU A 132 -17.22 6.32 28.63
C LEU A 132 -16.06 6.34 27.64
N ASN A 133 -15.45 7.50 27.47
CA ASN A 133 -14.41 7.72 26.47
C ASN A 133 -13.04 7.82 27.15
N ILE A 134 -12.10 6.93 26.79
CA ILE A 134 -10.72 6.92 27.27
C ILE A 134 -9.75 7.08 26.10
N ILE A 135 -8.77 7.95 26.24
CA ILE A 135 -7.69 8.11 25.25
C ILE A 135 -6.55 7.13 25.57
N VAL A 136 -6.18 6.26 24.64
CA VAL A 136 -5.13 5.24 24.82
C VAL A 136 -3.84 5.55 24.05
N GLN A 137 -3.88 6.52 23.14
CA GLN A 137 -2.71 7.06 22.45
C GLN A 137 -2.91 8.54 22.13
N GLY A 138 -1.91 9.38 22.39
CA GLY A 138 -1.98 10.82 22.08
C GLY A 138 -2.83 11.61 23.08
N ARG A 139 -3.38 12.75 22.61
CA ARG A 139 -4.29 13.60 23.37
C ARG A 139 -5.63 13.74 22.67
N LEU A 140 -6.67 14.04 23.45
CA LEU A 140 -8.02 14.24 22.94
C LEU A 140 -8.64 15.48 23.56
N VAL A 141 -9.06 16.43 22.74
CA VAL A 141 -9.91 17.53 23.16
C VAL A 141 -11.35 17.07 23.02
N THR A 142 -12.10 17.14 24.12
CA THR A 142 -13.51 16.76 24.15
C THR A 142 -14.33 18.00 24.44
N ASN A 143 -15.49 18.12 23.80
CA ASN A 143 -16.45 19.18 24.07
C ASN A 143 -17.86 18.59 24.05
N PHE A 144 -18.69 18.92 25.03
CA PHE A 144 -20.09 18.52 25.04
C PHE A 144 -21.03 19.56 25.66
N VAL A 145 -22.29 19.49 25.26
CA VAL A 145 -23.40 20.26 25.81
C VAL A 145 -24.50 19.29 26.24
N LEU A 146 -24.96 19.42 27.48
CA LEU A 146 -25.95 18.53 28.07
C LEU A 146 -27.37 18.86 27.60
N GLU A 147 -27.78 20.11 27.76
CA GLU A 147 -29.12 20.58 27.45
C GLU A 147 -29.15 22.11 27.26
N ASN A 148 -30.31 22.63 26.89
CA ASN A 148 -30.50 24.06 26.63
C ASN A 148 -30.13 24.91 27.87
N GLY A 149 -29.27 25.90 27.67
CA GLY A 149 -28.83 26.81 28.74
C GLY A 149 -27.68 26.28 29.60
N ALA A 150 -27.28 25.01 29.45
CA ALA A 150 -26.10 24.48 30.10
C ALA A 150 -24.82 25.10 29.49
N THR A 151 -23.82 25.39 30.34
CA THR A 151 -22.52 25.82 29.86
C THR A 151 -21.80 24.65 29.18
N PRO A 152 -21.27 24.82 27.95
CA PRO A 152 -20.48 23.77 27.30
C PRO A 152 -19.29 23.36 28.17
N VAL A 153 -19.06 22.05 28.28
CA VAL A 153 -17.92 21.49 29.01
C VAL A 153 -16.86 21.10 28.01
N ALA A 154 -15.64 21.59 28.19
CA ALA A 154 -14.50 21.28 27.33
C ALA A 154 -13.30 20.81 28.15
N ASN A 155 -12.70 19.69 27.75
CA ASN A 155 -11.54 19.10 28.41
C ASN A 155 -10.44 18.80 27.39
N THR A 156 -9.18 18.80 27.83
CA THR A 156 -8.06 18.22 27.06
C THR A 156 -7.50 17.04 27.85
N MET A 157 -7.76 15.85 27.34
CA MET A 157 -7.37 14.58 27.93
C MET A 157 -6.00 14.14 27.41
N LYS A 158 -5.16 13.66 28.32
CA LYS A 158 -3.89 12.96 28.05
C LYS A 158 -4.10 11.46 28.12
N THR A 159 -3.19 10.70 27.53
CA THR A 159 -3.21 9.23 27.51
C THR A 159 -3.55 8.62 28.88
N PHE A 160 -4.46 7.66 28.87
CA PHE A 160 -5.08 6.97 30.02
C PHE A 160 -5.98 7.82 30.91
N GLN A 161 -6.43 8.99 30.45
CA GLN A 161 -7.51 9.74 31.09
C GLN A 161 -8.85 9.40 30.41
N MET A 162 -9.93 9.48 31.19
CA MET A 162 -11.29 9.20 30.75
C MET A 162 -12.21 10.41 30.97
N THR A 163 -13.18 10.61 30.07
CA THR A 163 -14.33 11.52 30.26
C THR A 163 -15.63 10.74 30.07
N VAL A 164 -16.73 11.34 30.53
CA VAL A 164 -18.08 10.80 30.37
C VAL A 164 -18.87 11.75 29.47
N PHE A 165 -19.51 11.21 28.43
CA PHE A 165 -20.55 11.93 27.69
C PHE A 165 -21.91 11.36 28.07
N PRO A 166 -22.75 12.11 28.80
CA PRO A 166 -24.06 11.63 29.20
C PRO A 166 -24.94 11.27 28.00
N GLN A 167 -25.78 10.26 28.18
CA GLN A 167 -26.76 9.85 27.16
C GLN A 167 -27.55 11.06 26.64
N GLY A 168 -27.63 11.20 25.32
CA GLY A 168 -28.35 12.32 24.70
C GLY A 168 -27.59 13.64 24.62
N ALA A 169 -26.39 13.76 25.23
CA ALA A 169 -25.57 14.96 25.12
C ALA A 169 -24.93 15.07 23.73
N ILE A 170 -24.93 16.28 23.16
CA ILE A 170 -24.17 16.56 21.93
C ILE A 170 -22.70 16.67 22.32
N HIS A 171 -21.84 15.86 21.71
CA HIS A 171 -20.41 15.83 22.02
C HIS A 171 -19.55 15.62 20.78
N GLN A 172 -18.26 15.87 20.94
CA GLN A 172 -17.24 15.69 19.90
C GLN A 172 -15.89 15.29 20.50
N GLU A 173 -15.08 14.64 19.68
CA GLU A 173 -13.68 14.31 19.97
C GLU A 173 -12.77 14.93 18.91
N PHE A 174 -11.71 15.60 19.34
CA PHE A 174 -10.76 16.24 18.45
C PHE A 174 -9.32 15.92 18.86
N ASN A 175 -8.53 15.43 17.92
CA ASN A 175 -7.09 15.28 18.10
C ASN A 175 -6.40 16.64 17.88
N PRO A 176 -5.81 17.29 18.90
CA PRO A 176 -5.16 18.58 18.73
C PRO A 176 -3.72 18.47 18.20
N ASP A 177 -3.20 17.26 18.02
CA ASP A 177 -1.80 16.99 17.77
C ASP A 177 -1.49 16.69 16.31
N CYS A 178 -0.20 16.80 16.01
CA CYS A 178 0.37 16.47 14.71
C CYS A 178 0.62 14.95 14.55
N THR A 179 0.24 14.12 15.52
CA THR A 179 0.43 12.67 15.53
C THR A 179 -0.91 11.96 15.73
N ASP A 180 -0.98 10.68 15.39
CA ASP A 180 -2.21 9.90 15.54
C ASP A 180 -2.63 9.76 17.00
N ALA A 181 -3.94 9.80 17.23
CA ALA A 181 -4.58 9.61 18.50
C ALA A 181 -5.56 8.43 18.41
N VAL A 182 -5.65 7.64 19.49
CA VAL A 182 -6.55 6.50 19.56
C VAL A 182 -7.37 6.59 20.83
N PHE A 183 -8.69 6.64 20.70
CA PHE A 183 -9.61 6.61 21.83
C PHE A 183 -10.48 5.35 21.80
N VAL A 184 -10.95 4.94 22.97
CA VAL A 184 -11.87 3.83 23.17
C VAL A 184 -13.11 4.37 23.87
N ALA A 185 -14.26 4.15 23.26
CA ALA A 185 -15.57 4.53 23.75
C ALA A 185 -16.33 3.26 24.14
N ALA A 186 -16.72 3.13 25.41
CA ALA A 186 -17.52 2.03 25.91
C ALA A 186 -18.95 2.51 26.23
N PHE A 187 -19.93 1.67 25.92
CA PHE A 187 -21.34 2.00 26.05
C PHE A 187 -22.08 0.90 26.83
N PRO A 188 -22.95 1.24 27.79
CA PRO A 188 -23.81 0.30 28.50
C PRO A 188 -25.08 -0.06 27.70
N HIS A 189 -24.94 -0.30 26.40
CA HIS A 189 -26.00 -0.83 25.54
C HIS A 189 -25.37 -1.58 24.37
N THR A 190 -26.00 -2.61 23.82
CA THR A 190 -25.46 -3.36 22.65
C THR A 190 -25.59 -2.61 21.32
N ASP A 191 -26.26 -1.48 21.35
CA ASP A 191 -26.51 -0.56 20.23
C ASP A 191 -26.76 0.85 20.81
N ALA A 192 -25.69 1.60 21.09
CA ALA A 192 -25.81 2.97 21.59
C ALA A 192 -26.59 3.91 20.64
N GLY A 193 -26.61 3.57 19.35
CA GLY A 193 -27.04 4.43 18.25
C GLY A 193 -26.12 5.63 18.06
N THR A 194 -26.04 6.16 16.85
CA THR A 194 -25.28 7.39 16.59
C THR A 194 -26.14 8.30 15.73
N SER A 195 -26.36 9.52 16.20
CA SER A 195 -27.05 10.56 15.44
C SER A 195 -26.10 11.72 15.20
N GLN A 196 -25.78 11.95 13.93
CA GLN A 196 -24.89 13.01 13.49
C GLN A 196 -25.68 14.31 13.39
N ILE A 197 -25.27 15.33 14.16
CA ILE A 197 -26.13 16.50 14.39
C ILE A 197 -26.35 17.30 13.11
N ALA A 198 -25.29 17.64 12.38
CA ALA A 198 -25.40 18.47 11.18
C ALA A 198 -26.16 17.74 10.06
N GLN A 199 -25.82 16.48 9.81
CA GLN A 199 -26.40 15.64 8.76
C GLN A 199 -27.90 15.42 9.01
N ASN A 200 -28.29 15.06 10.24
CA ASN A 200 -29.70 14.83 10.57
C ASN A 200 -30.50 16.13 10.58
N PHE A 201 -29.93 17.23 11.09
CA PHE A 201 -30.59 18.54 11.08
C PHE A 201 -30.83 19.04 9.66
N LEU A 202 -29.81 18.97 8.78
CA LEU A 202 -29.90 19.45 7.41
C LEU A 202 -30.69 18.51 6.49
N SER A 203 -30.91 17.25 6.89
CA SER A 203 -31.82 16.31 6.21
C SER A 203 -33.30 16.65 6.41
N LEU A 204 -33.64 17.57 7.34
CA LEU A 204 -35.00 18.07 7.48
C LEU A 204 -35.40 18.90 6.25
N ARG A 205 -36.71 19.18 6.14
CA ARG A 205 -37.23 19.99 5.05
C ARG A 205 -36.56 21.37 5.02
N PRO A 206 -36.19 21.89 3.83
CA PRO A 206 -35.49 23.18 3.69
C PRO A 206 -36.18 24.35 4.40
N ASP A 207 -37.51 24.40 4.39
CA ASP A 207 -38.30 25.46 5.04
C ASP A 207 -38.21 25.40 6.57
N VAL A 208 -38.18 24.20 7.16
CA VAL A 208 -38.02 23.98 8.60
C VAL A 208 -36.62 24.36 9.06
N VAL A 209 -35.59 23.97 8.29
CA VAL A 209 -34.19 24.34 8.56
C VAL A 209 -34.03 25.86 8.51
N GLY A 210 -34.52 26.51 7.44
CA GLY A 210 -34.43 27.96 7.28
C GLY A 210 -35.17 28.73 8.38
N ALA A 211 -36.35 28.27 8.79
CA ALA A 211 -37.09 28.86 9.90
C ALA A 211 -36.34 28.69 11.24
N THR A 212 -35.76 27.51 11.48
CA THR A 212 -35.03 27.20 12.73
C THR A 212 -33.73 28.01 12.86
N LEU A 213 -33.07 28.31 11.74
CA LEU A 213 -31.90 29.18 11.69
C LEU A 213 -32.25 30.68 11.78
N GLY A 214 -33.52 31.04 11.99
CA GLY A 214 -33.95 32.42 12.19
C GLY A 214 -34.10 33.22 10.90
N GLY A 215 -34.42 32.58 9.77
CA GLY A 215 -34.68 33.26 8.49
C GLY A 215 -33.43 33.77 7.78
N VAL A 216 -32.27 33.17 8.04
CA VAL A 216 -30.99 33.48 7.38
C VAL A 216 -31.15 33.36 5.86
N GLN A 217 -31.07 34.49 5.15
CA GLN A 217 -31.22 34.58 3.69
C GLN A 217 -30.00 34.05 2.91
N THR A 218 -28.88 33.79 3.58
CA THR A 218 -27.61 33.37 2.97
C THR A 218 -27.46 31.85 2.80
N ILE A 219 -28.45 31.06 3.22
CA ILE A 219 -28.57 29.67 2.78
C ILE A 219 -29.87 29.57 1.99
N ASN A 220 -29.82 29.98 0.71
CA ASN A 220 -30.95 29.83 -0.19
C ASN A 220 -31.39 28.35 -0.23
N GLY A 221 -32.66 28.04 -0.47
CA GLY A 221 -33.12 26.63 -0.55
C GLY A 221 -32.36 25.80 -1.59
N LYS A 222 -31.82 26.45 -2.64
CA LYS A 222 -30.87 25.86 -3.60
C LYS A 222 -29.47 25.62 -3.01
N ASP A 223 -29.03 26.45 -2.06
CA ASP A 223 -27.74 26.33 -1.37
C ASP A 223 -27.78 25.31 -0.24
N ILE A 224 -28.95 25.00 0.34
CA ILE A 224 -29.08 23.90 1.33
C ILE A 224 -28.69 22.57 0.68
N GLU A 225 -29.17 22.28 -0.52
CA GLU A 225 -28.79 21.07 -1.25
C GLU A 225 -27.28 21.05 -1.55
N THR A 226 -26.72 22.18 -1.98
CA THR A 226 -25.26 22.32 -2.19
C THR A 226 -24.47 22.16 -0.89
N PHE A 227 -24.98 22.69 0.23
CA PHE A 227 -24.34 22.65 1.54
C PHE A 227 -24.44 21.26 2.17
N ARG A 228 -25.51 20.49 1.92
CA ARG A 228 -25.62 19.08 2.31
C ARG A 228 -24.47 18.24 1.76
N HIS A 229 -24.09 18.49 0.50
CA HIS A 229 -22.95 17.82 -0.12
C HIS A 229 -21.59 18.31 0.39
N ALA A 230 -21.54 19.44 1.10
CA ALA A 230 -20.33 20.01 1.68
C ALA A 230 -20.11 19.63 3.16
N ILE A 231 -21.09 18.97 3.81
CA ILE A 231 -20.92 18.48 5.18
C ILE A 231 -19.90 17.33 5.13
N PRO A 232 -18.79 17.42 5.89
CA PRO A 232 -17.79 16.37 5.87
C PRO A 232 -18.35 15.05 6.42
N ASP A 233 -17.74 13.94 5.98
CA ASP A 233 -18.01 12.62 6.54
C ASP A 233 -17.73 12.58 8.04
N ASN A 234 -18.37 11.62 8.70
CA ASN A 234 -18.12 11.33 10.11
C ASN A 234 -16.66 10.91 10.24
N ILE A 235 -15.90 11.62 11.07
CA ILE A 235 -14.43 11.69 11.07
C ILE A 235 -13.87 12.70 10.04
N ALA A 236 -13.99 13.99 10.37
CA ALA A 236 -13.56 15.10 9.52
C ALA A 236 -12.10 15.52 9.79
N LEU A 237 -11.49 16.15 8.79
CA LEU A 237 -10.20 16.82 8.97
C LEU A 237 -10.39 18.08 9.82
N GLY A 238 -9.45 18.33 10.73
CA GLY A 238 -9.52 19.35 11.77
C GLY A 238 -9.69 20.79 11.29
N ILE A 239 -9.79 21.68 12.27
CA ILE A 239 -9.86 23.12 12.02
C ILE A 239 -8.55 23.66 11.42
N ASP A 240 -8.65 24.65 10.52
CA ASP A 240 -7.51 25.28 9.82
C ASP A 240 -6.39 25.73 10.76
N ALA A 241 -6.76 26.24 11.95
CA ALA A 241 -5.81 26.67 12.97
C ALA A 241 -4.91 25.53 13.49
N CYS A 242 -5.43 24.29 13.57
CA CYS A 242 -4.63 23.12 13.94
C CYS A 242 -3.73 22.71 12.78
N LEU A 243 -4.28 22.65 11.57
CA LEU A 243 -3.52 22.29 10.37
C LEU A 243 -2.35 23.25 10.14
N ASN A 244 -2.51 24.53 10.49
CA ASN A 244 -1.44 25.53 10.39
C ASN A 244 -0.32 25.37 11.42
N LYS A 245 -0.53 24.61 12.51
CA LYS A 245 0.55 24.28 13.47
C LYS A 245 1.46 23.16 12.98
N ILE A 246 0.95 22.30 12.10
CA ILE A 246 1.74 21.18 11.58
C ILE A 246 2.85 21.78 10.70
N ASP A 247 4.09 21.32 10.90
CA ASP A 247 5.23 21.71 10.07
C ASP A 247 4.87 21.57 8.58
N PRO A 248 5.04 22.63 7.76
CA PRO A 248 4.77 22.59 6.33
C PRO A 248 5.42 21.41 5.60
N ALA A 249 6.60 20.95 6.03
CA ALA A 249 7.27 19.76 5.49
C ALA A 249 6.46 18.47 5.73
N ILE A 250 5.91 18.32 6.95
CA ILE A 250 5.05 17.18 7.31
C ILE A 250 3.70 17.28 6.59
N ARG A 251 3.11 18.47 6.50
CA ARG A 251 1.86 18.71 5.77
C ARG A 251 1.99 18.34 4.31
N LEU A 252 3.10 18.73 3.69
CA LEU A 252 3.39 18.42 2.29
C LEU A 252 3.46 16.90 2.07
N ARG A 253 4.21 16.19 2.92
CA ARG A 253 4.31 14.72 2.86
C ARG A 253 2.96 14.02 3.01
N ARG A 254 2.12 14.50 3.93
CA ARG A 254 0.76 13.97 4.11
C ARG A 254 -0.13 14.24 2.92
N ALA A 255 -0.05 15.43 2.34
CA ALA A 255 -0.79 15.75 1.13
C ALA A 255 -0.40 14.82 -0.03
N ILE A 256 0.88 14.46 -0.14
CA ILE A 256 1.36 13.48 -1.13
C ILE A 256 0.80 12.08 -0.82
N HIS A 257 0.81 11.62 0.44
CA HIS A 257 0.22 10.33 0.83
C HIS A 257 -1.30 10.26 0.61
N ALA A 258 -1.99 11.38 0.74
CA ALA A 258 -3.43 11.50 0.49
C ALA A 258 -3.78 11.79 -0.98
N SER A 259 -2.79 11.89 -1.86
CA SER A 259 -2.94 12.25 -3.28
C SER A 259 -3.68 13.57 -3.54
N ASP A 260 -3.46 14.58 -2.69
CA ASP A 260 -4.07 15.92 -2.80
C ASP A 260 -3.12 16.90 -3.53
N ALA A 261 -3.10 16.82 -4.86
CA ALA A 261 -2.27 17.69 -5.71
C ALA A 261 -2.57 19.21 -5.55
N PRO A 262 -3.83 19.67 -5.40
CA PRO A 262 -4.13 21.06 -5.10
C PRO A 262 -3.50 21.56 -3.79
N LEU A 263 -3.54 20.75 -2.72
CA LEU A 263 -2.91 21.11 -1.45
C LEU A 263 -1.38 21.12 -1.57
N VAL A 264 -0.79 20.14 -2.25
CA VAL A 264 0.66 20.11 -2.56
C VAL A 264 1.09 21.40 -3.26
N THR A 265 0.38 21.79 -4.31
CA THR A 265 0.68 23.00 -5.09
C THR A 265 0.61 24.25 -4.21
N ARG A 266 -0.40 24.35 -3.34
CA ARG A 266 -0.60 25.49 -2.44
C ARG A 266 0.51 25.60 -1.39
N ILE A 267 0.94 24.47 -0.83
CA ILE A 267 2.05 24.41 0.13
C ILE A 267 3.36 24.81 -0.57
N LEU A 268 3.64 24.28 -1.75
CA LEU A 268 4.87 24.60 -2.50
C LEU A 268 4.94 26.07 -2.93
N ARG A 269 3.82 26.71 -3.28
CA ARG A 269 3.79 28.16 -3.57
C ARG A 269 4.18 29.00 -2.37
N SER A 270 3.77 28.59 -1.16
CA SER A 270 4.11 29.31 0.08
C SER A 270 5.49 28.93 0.63
N HIS A 271 5.96 27.71 0.35
CA HIS A 271 7.22 27.18 0.85
C HIS A 271 8.03 26.50 -0.28
N PRO A 272 8.63 27.26 -1.21
CA PRO A 272 9.35 26.70 -2.36
C PRO A 272 10.58 25.86 -1.99
N HIS A 273 11.19 26.11 -0.84
CA HIS A 273 12.35 25.35 -0.36
C HIS A 273 12.02 23.87 -0.05
N LEU A 274 10.74 23.53 0.10
CA LEU A 274 10.29 22.18 0.42
C LEU A 274 10.09 21.29 -0.81
N VAL A 275 10.41 21.75 -2.03
CA VAL A 275 10.23 20.96 -3.25
C VAL A 275 10.92 19.60 -3.13
N HIS A 276 12.21 19.54 -2.79
CA HIS A 276 12.93 18.27 -2.64
C HIS A 276 12.65 17.58 -1.29
N ASN A 277 12.78 18.31 -0.17
CA ASN A 277 12.50 17.87 1.20
C ASN A 277 12.76 16.36 1.46
N PRO A 278 14.02 15.88 1.45
CA PRO A 278 14.32 14.46 1.59
C PRO A 278 13.90 13.89 2.97
N ASP A 279 13.38 12.67 2.99
CA ASP A 279 13.02 11.99 4.24
C ASP A 279 14.25 11.33 4.88
N THR A 280 14.85 12.02 5.85
CA THR A 280 16.05 11.58 6.57
C THR A 280 15.76 10.58 7.69
N SER A 281 14.51 10.13 7.84
CA SER A 281 14.20 9.08 8.81
C SER A 281 14.88 7.75 8.42
N ALA A 282 15.16 6.90 9.40
CA ALA A 282 15.83 5.61 9.18
C ALA A 282 15.10 4.68 8.18
N ARG A 283 13.79 4.89 7.97
CA ARG A 283 12.98 4.16 6.98
C ARG A 283 12.79 4.93 5.66
N GLY A 284 13.05 6.24 5.65
CA GLY A 284 12.76 7.15 4.54
C GLY A 284 13.76 7.11 3.38
N GLN A 285 14.97 6.56 3.59
CA GLN A 285 16.02 6.39 2.56
C GLN A 285 16.39 7.68 1.82
N SER A 286 16.22 8.85 2.44
CA SER A 286 16.37 10.17 1.80
C SER A 286 15.50 10.36 0.56
N ASN A 287 14.39 9.61 0.43
CA ASN A 287 13.46 9.76 -0.68
C ASN A 287 12.90 11.18 -0.68
N ALA A 288 13.10 11.94 -1.76
CA ALA A 288 12.48 13.25 -1.97
C ALA A 288 10.94 13.16 -2.18
N ASN A 289 10.25 14.30 -2.22
CA ASN A 289 8.79 14.33 -2.45
C ASN A 289 8.38 13.64 -3.77
N LEU A 290 9.14 13.82 -4.85
CA LEU A 290 8.85 13.17 -6.13
C LEU A 290 9.06 11.66 -6.07
N HIS A 291 10.05 11.17 -5.31
CA HIS A 291 10.25 9.74 -5.09
C HIS A 291 9.02 9.12 -4.40
N LEU A 292 8.50 9.80 -3.37
CA LEU A 292 7.31 9.36 -2.67
C LEU A 292 6.07 9.36 -3.58
N ALA A 293 5.80 10.47 -4.26
CA ALA A 293 4.67 10.59 -5.18
C ALA A 293 4.73 9.54 -6.30
N ALA A 294 5.91 9.29 -6.85
CA ALA A 294 6.14 8.31 -7.89
C ALA A 294 5.93 6.87 -7.40
N SER A 295 6.33 6.54 -6.18
CA SER A 295 6.09 5.22 -5.58
C SER A 295 4.60 4.94 -5.31
N LEU A 296 3.80 5.98 -5.06
CA LEU A 296 2.36 5.89 -4.83
C LEU A 296 1.55 5.85 -6.12
N GLY A 297 2.13 6.24 -7.25
CA GLY A 297 1.45 6.26 -8.55
C GLY A 297 0.59 7.49 -8.81
N ASP A 298 0.77 8.55 -8.03
CA ASP A 298 -0.03 9.78 -8.18
C ASP A 298 0.52 10.69 -9.29
N ARG A 299 -0.03 10.55 -10.50
CA ARG A 299 0.30 11.37 -11.66
C ARG A 299 0.08 12.87 -11.41
N ALA A 300 -1.01 13.25 -10.75
CA ALA A 300 -1.36 14.66 -10.56
C ALA A 300 -0.36 15.37 -9.63
N THR A 301 0.01 14.70 -8.53
CA THR A 301 1.03 15.22 -7.61
C THR A 301 2.42 15.23 -8.24
N CYS A 302 2.78 14.20 -9.02
CA CYS A 302 4.04 14.21 -9.79
C CYS A 302 4.10 15.40 -10.75
N ALA A 303 3.03 15.67 -11.50
CA ALA A 303 2.94 16.82 -12.40
C ALA A 303 3.11 18.15 -11.65
N ALA A 304 2.49 18.28 -10.47
CA ALA A 304 2.61 19.48 -9.64
C ALA A 304 4.05 19.70 -9.12
N LEU A 305 4.73 18.62 -8.72
CA LEU A 305 6.13 18.67 -8.26
C LEU A 305 7.10 19.00 -9.39
N LEU A 306 6.89 18.45 -10.59
CA LEU A 306 7.68 18.80 -11.78
C LEU A 306 7.47 20.26 -12.18
N ALA A 307 6.23 20.75 -12.16
CA ALA A 307 5.92 22.16 -12.42
C ALA A 307 6.56 23.10 -11.39
N ALA A 308 6.80 22.63 -10.17
CA ALA A 308 7.53 23.36 -9.13
C ALA A 308 9.07 23.30 -9.28
N GLY A 309 9.58 22.60 -10.31
CA GLY A 309 11.01 22.55 -10.63
C GLY A 309 11.80 21.45 -9.93
N HIS A 310 11.17 20.38 -9.44
CA HIS A 310 11.84 19.32 -8.68
C HIS A 310 13.00 18.63 -9.42
N GLU A 311 12.98 18.51 -10.75
CA GLU A 311 14.03 17.81 -11.52
C GLU A 311 15.04 18.76 -12.20
N SER A 312 15.05 20.05 -11.83
CA SER A 312 16.02 21.01 -12.34
C SER A 312 17.20 21.19 -11.37
N PRO A 313 18.47 21.04 -11.80
CA PRO A 313 18.96 20.79 -13.16
C PRO A 313 19.10 19.30 -13.54
N ALA A 314 18.92 18.38 -12.59
CA ALA A 314 19.03 16.95 -12.84
C ALA A 314 18.05 16.16 -11.94
N PRO A 315 17.67 14.93 -12.31
CA PRO A 315 16.85 14.07 -11.47
C PRO A 315 17.48 13.86 -10.10
N ALA A 316 16.69 14.12 -9.05
CA ALA A 316 17.09 13.89 -7.67
C ALA A 316 17.32 12.40 -7.41
N LEU A 317 18.23 12.10 -6.49
CA LEU A 317 18.60 10.73 -6.12
C LEU A 317 18.36 10.50 -4.63
N ASN A 318 17.91 9.29 -4.29
CA ASN A 318 17.85 8.82 -2.91
C ASN A 318 19.19 8.17 -2.48
N ASP A 319 19.25 7.62 -1.26
CA ASP A 319 20.48 6.99 -0.72
C ASP A 319 20.99 5.79 -1.54
N GLN A 320 20.10 5.13 -2.29
CA GLN A 320 20.42 4.00 -3.17
C GLN A 320 20.69 4.46 -4.62
N HIS A 321 20.87 5.77 -4.84
CA HIS A 321 21.03 6.37 -6.17
C HIS A 321 19.86 6.09 -7.13
N GLN A 322 18.67 5.81 -6.59
CA GLN A 322 17.47 5.61 -7.40
C GLN A 322 16.84 6.94 -7.77
N THR A 323 16.21 6.99 -8.96
CA THR A 323 15.39 8.11 -9.40
C THR A 323 13.91 7.85 -9.13
N ALA A 324 13.08 8.89 -9.16
CA ALA A 324 11.63 8.74 -9.09
C ALA A 324 11.07 7.80 -10.18
N LEU A 325 11.66 7.83 -11.38
CA LEU A 325 11.31 6.94 -12.50
C LEU A 325 11.53 5.46 -12.14
N MET A 326 12.64 5.12 -11.47
CA MET A 326 12.92 3.74 -11.04
C MET A 326 11.88 3.25 -10.03
N LEU A 327 11.48 4.09 -9.06
CA LEU A 327 10.48 3.73 -8.07
C LEU A 327 9.09 3.55 -8.71
N ALA A 328 8.70 4.43 -9.63
CA ALA A 328 7.45 4.27 -10.40
C ALA A 328 7.48 2.99 -11.26
N ALA A 329 8.64 2.68 -11.87
CA ALA A 329 8.81 1.51 -12.71
C ALA A 329 8.75 0.20 -11.91
N ALA A 330 9.40 0.16 -10.74
CA ALA A 330 9.37 -0.98 -9.81
C ALA A 330 7.96 -1.24 -9.25
N ALA A 331 7.14 -0.20 -9.10
CA ALA A 331 5.77 -0.30 -8.59
C ALA A 331 4.71 -0.49 -9.71
N GLY A 332 5.09 -0.37 -10.98
CA GLY A 332 4.20 -0.61 -12.13
C GLY A 332 3.32 0.57 -12.54
N HIS A 333 3.64 1.79 -12.12
CA HIS A 333 2.80 2.99 -12.34
C HIS A 333 3.02 3.60 -13.73
N SER A 334 2.41 3.01 -14.76
CA SER A 334 2.61 3.39 -16.17
C SER A 334 2.32 4.86 -16.48
N GLU A 335 1.31 5.46 -15.86
CA GLU A 335 0.97 6.88 -16.09
C GLU A 335 2.02 7.85 -15.56
N VAL A 336 2.65 7.52 -14.43
CA VAL A 336 3.74 8.30 -13.84
C VAL A 336 5.01 8.11 -14.65
N VAL A 337 5.31 6.88 -15.08
CA VAL A 337 6.44 6.58 -15.96
C VAL A 337 6.35 7.38 -17.26
N HIS A 338 5.18 7.41 -17.89
CA HIS A 338 4.94 8.21 -19.10
C HIS A 338 5.24 9.69 -18.85
N LEU A 339 4.68 10.26 -17.77
CA LEU A 339 4.88 11.67 -17.40
C LEU A 339 6.36 12.03 -17.16
N LEU A 340 7.09 11.18 -16.44
CA LEU A 340 8.51 11.41 -16.15
C LEU A 340 9.38 11.27 -17.42
N CYS A 341 9.06 10.31 -18.29
CA CYS A 341 9.77 10.14 -19.57
C CYS A 341 9.50 11.30 -20.55
N GLU A 342 8.29 11.87 -20.55
CA GLU A 342 7.97 13.09 -21.32
C GLU A 342 8.76 14.30 -20.82
N HIS A 343 9.04 14.37 -19.51
CA HIS A 343 9.80 15.47 -18.91
C HIS A 343 11.30 15.35 -19.16
N ASP A 344 11.89 14.17 -18.90
CA ASP A 344 13.29 13.87 -19.21
C ASP A 344 13.50 12.41 -19.62
N ALA A 345 13.56 12.17 -20.94
CA ALA A 345 13.87 10.85 -21.49
C ALA A 345 15.26 10.31 -21.10
N ARG A 346 16.21 11.19 -20.71
CA ARG A 346 17.54 10.75 -20.26
C ARG A 346 17.50 10.08 -18.89
N ALA A 347 16.46 10.30 -18.09
CA ALA A 347 16.28 9.64 -16.81
C ALA A 347 16.26 8.10 -16.93
N VAL A 348 15.83 7.56 -18.08
CA VAL A 348 15.81 6.12 -18.39
C VAL A 348 17.22 5.50 -18.36
N LEU A 349 18.26 6.28 -18.65
CA LEU A 349 19.65 5.81 -18.70
C LEU A 349 20.32 5.76 -17.32
N ARG A 350 19.70 6.34 -16.29
CA ARG A 350 20.28 6.38 -14.94
C ARG A 350 20.31 4.98 -14.34
N ARG A 351 21.25 4.75 -13.44
CA ARG A 351 21.48 3.47 -12.76
C ARG A 351 21.56 3.67 -11.26
N ASP A 352 20.97 2.75 -10.51
CA ASP A 352 21.01 2.72 -9.04
C ASP A 352 22.39 2.27 -8.52
N ALA A 353 22.56 2.21 -7.19
CA ALA A 353 23.80 1.78 -6.55
C ALA A 353 24.25 0.35 -6.91
N ARG A 354 23.33 -0.51 -7.38
CA ARG A 354 23.59 -1.87 -7.86
C ARG A 354 23.77 -1.91 -9.38
N GLY A 355 23.76 -0.76 -10.04
CA GLY A 355 23.80 -0.67 -11.49
C GLY A 355 22.49 -1.04 -12.17
N ARG A 356 21.35 -1.12 -11.50
CA ARG A 356 20.07 -1.42 -12.15
C ARG A 356 19.46 -0.16 -12.76
N ASP A 357 18.86 -0.29 -13.93
CA ASP A 357 18.11 0.80 -14.57
C ASP A 357 16.58 0.60 -14.38
N ALA A 358 15.79 1.58 -14.79
CA ALA A 358 14.33 1.52 -14.67
C ALA A 358 13.72 0.34 -15.44
N ILE A 359 14.37 -0.13 -16.51
CA ILE A 359 13.92 -1.27 -17.32
C ILE A 359 14.07 -2.57 -16.53
N MET A 360 15.21 -2.76 -15.86
CA MET A 360 15.44 -3.90 -14.97
C MET A 360 14.46 -3.92 -13.81
N ASP A 361 14.17 -2.76 -13.19
CA ASP A 361 13.20 -2.65 -12.11
C ASP A 361 11.76 -2.99 -12.57
N ALA A 362 11.35 -2.52 -13.76
CA ALA A 362 10.06 -2.89 -14.36
C ALA A 362 9.95 -4.41 -14.62
N CYS A 363 11.05 -5.03 -15.10
CA CYS A 363 11.11 -6.47 -15.37
C CYS A 363 11.08 -7.31 -14.09
N ALA A 364 11.72 -6.82 -13.02
CA ALA A 364 11.68 -7.46 -11.70
C ALA A 364 10.26 -7.48 -11.11
N GLY A 365 9.47 -6.42 -11.33
CA GLY A 365 8.04 -6.37 -10.98
C GLY A 365 7.10 -7.06 -11.99
N GLY A 366 7.60 -7.44 -13.16
CA GLY A 366 6.80 -8.08 -14.23
C GLY A 366 5.87 -7.10 -14.97
N HIS A 367 6.16 -5.81 -14.94
CA HIS A 367 5.31 -4.74 -15.48
C HIS A 367 5.57 -4.48 -16.97
N ASP A 368 4.93 -5.27 -17.84
CA ASP A 368 5.14 -5.21 -19.29
C ASP A 368 4.74 -3.86 -19.93
N THR A 369 3.66 -3.23 -19.46
CA THR A 369 3.22 -1.92 -19.97
C THR A 369 4.26 -0.82 -19.71
N VAL A 370 4.84 -0.82 -18.50
CA VAL A 370 5.94 0.07 -18.13
C VAL A 370 7.18 -0.22 -18.98
N LEU A 371 7.52 -1.50 -19.17
CA LEU A 371 8.64 -1.91 -20.02
C LEU A 371 8.50 -1.37 -21.45
N GLN A 372 7.33 -1.53 -22.07
CA GLN A 372 7.07 -1.01 -23.42
C GLN A 372 7.24 0.52 -23.51
N LEU A 373 6.75 1.26 -22.51
CA LEU A 373 6.94 2.70 -22.41
C LEU A 373 8.43 3.07 -22.31
N LEU A 374 9.17 2.45 -21.39
CA LEU A 374 10.59 2.74 -21.19
C LEU A 374 11.44 2.43 -22.43
N LEU A 375 11.11 1.35 -23.17
CA LEU A 375 11.79 1.01 -24.43
C LEU A 375 11.50 2.04 -25.53
N THR A 376 10.29 2.59 -25.56
CA THR A 376 9.87 3.61 -26.52
C THR A 376 10.61 4.94 -26.31
N TYR A 377 10.77 5.36 -25.05
CA TYR A 377 11.47 6.61 -24.71
C TYR A 377 12.98 6.46 -24.56
N SER A 378 13.55 5.27 -24.78
CA SER A 378 15.00 5.08 -24.63
C SER A 378 15.77 5.77 -25.77
N PRO A 379 16.72 6.68 -25.47
CA PRO A 379 17.41 7.47 -26.50
C PRO A 379 18.36 6.65 -27.39
N GLY A 380 18.77 5.45 -26.97
CA GLY A 380 19.55 4.49 -27.77
C GLY A 380 18.69 3.46 -28.51
N GLY A 381 17.36 3.61 -28.47
CA GLY A 381 16.44 2.61 -29.00
C GLY A 381 16.33 1.35 -28.13
N PRO A 382 15.42 0.44 -28.49
CA PRO A 382 15.10 -0.73 -27.68
C PRO A 382 16.24 -1.75 -27.65
N ALA A 383 16.98 -1.91 -28.75
CA ALA A 383 18.04 -2.92 -28.86
C ALA A 383 19.22 -2.63 -27.92
N ASP A 384 19.68 -1.38 -27.83
CA ASP A 384 20.76 -1.01 -26.91
C ASP A 384 20.29 -1.07 -25.45
N ALA A 385 19.02 -0.74 -25.21
CA ALA A 385 18.44 -0.70 -23.88
C ALA A 385 18.39 -2.08 -23.21
N VAL A 386 18.02 -3.12 -23.96
CA VAL A 386 17.89 -4.49 -23.42
C VAL A 386 19.22 -5.20 -23.18
N GLN A 387 20.33 -4.67 -23.71
CA GLN A 387 21.66 -5.26 -23.55
C GLN A 387 22.40 -4.75 -22.32
N ARG A 388 21.87 -3.72 -21.63
CA ARG A 388 22.45 -3.24 -20.38
C ARG A 388 22.36 -4.32 -19.30
N ALA A 389 23.37 -4.38 -18.44
CA ALA A 389 23.50 -5.36 -17.37
C ALA A 389 23.90 -4.67 -16.07
N ASP A 390 23.36 -5.11 -14.93
CA ASP A 390 23.66 -4.61 -13.59
C ASP A 390 25.11 -4.88 -13.14
N ALA A 391 25.46 -4.55 -11.89
CA ALA A 391 26.80 -4.79 -11.35
C ALA A 391 27.19 -6.29 -11.31
N ASP A 392 26.18 -7.17 -11.26
CA ASP A 392 26.33 -8.63 -11.23
C ASP A 392 26.26 -9.25 -12.64
N GLY A 393 26.12 -8.43 -13.69
CA GLY A 393 26.03 -8.86 -15.08
C GLY A 393 24.65 -9.38 -15.48
N ASN A 394 23.62 -9.21 -14.65
CA ASN A 394 22.24 -9.55 -14.96
C ASN A 394 21.63 -8.49 -15.89
N THR A 395 21.06 -8.94 -17.01
CA THR A 395 20.28 -8.10 -17.92
C THR A 395 18.81 -8.05 -17.51
N ALA A 396 18.03 -7.15 -18.12
CA ALA A 396 16.58 -7.10 -17.94
C ALA A 396 15.89 -8.46 -18.16
N LEU A 397 16.44 -9.30 -19.07
CA LEU A 397 15.92 -10.65 -19.35
C LEU A 397 16.09 -11.61 -18.16
N HIS A 398 17.17 -11.47 -17.37
CA HIS A 398 17.35 -12.23 -16.14
C HIS A 398 16.27 -11.88 -15.11
N PHE A 399 15.99 -10.59 -14.92
CA PHE A 399 14.95 -10.11 -14.01
C PHE A 399 13.54 -10.51 -14.44
N ALA A 400 13.22 -10.42 -15.74
CA ALA A 400 11.94 -10.87 -16.29
C ALA A 400 11.73 -12.38 -16.12
N SER A 401 12.80 -13.17 -16.21
CA SER A 401 12.77 -14.61 -15.93
C SER A 401 12.52 -14.89 -14.44
N ALA A 402 13.18 -14.13 -13.56
CA ALA A 402 13.01 -14.21 -12.11
C ALA A 402 11.62 -13.78 -11.63
N SER A 403 10.94 -12.87 -12.34
CA SER A 403 9.54 -12.53 -12.06
C SER A 403 8.55 -13.53 -12.66
N GLY A 404 8.99 -14.37 -13.60
CA GLY A 404 8.14 -15.32 -14.32
C GLY A 404 7.20 -14.68 -15.35
N SER A 405 7.40 -13.39 -15.67
CA SER A 405 6.53 -12.64 -16.59
C SER A 405 6.83 -12.96 -18.05
N LEU A 406 5.99 -13.82 -18.65
CA LEU A 406 6.11 -14.20 -20.06
C LEU A 406 5.93 -13.01 -21.01
N LEU A 407 5.13 -12.02 -20.64
CA LEU A 407 4.93 -10.81 -21.43
C LEU A 407 6.24 -10.01 -21.51
N CYS A 408 6.87 -9.74 -20.36
CA CYS A 408 8.16 -9.06 -20.32
C CYS A 408 9.24 -9.84 -21.11
N LEU A 409 9.30 -11.16 -20.97
CA LEU A 409 10.22 -11.99 -21.75
C LEU A 409 9.99 -11.82 -23.26
N ARG A 410 8.73 -11.89 -23.72
CA ARG A 410 8.38 -11.71 -25.14
C ARG A 410 8.77 -10.32 -25.64
N THR A 411 8.46 -9.27 -24.88
CA THR A 411 8.77 -7.88 -25.23
C THR A 411 10.28 -7.65 -25.32
N LEU A 412 11.06 -8.15 -24.36
CA LEU A 412 12.53 -8.05 -24.38
C LEU A 412 13.15 -8.81 -25.55
N LEU A 413 12.67 -10.02 -25.84
CA LEU A 413 13.16 -10.81 -26.97
C LEU A 413 12.81 -10.17 -28.31
N ALA A 414 11.61 -9.60 -28.44
CA ALA A 414 11.21 -8.83 -29.62
C ALA A 414 12.08 -7.57 -29.80
N ALA A 415 12.53 -6.97 -28.70
CA ALA A 415 13.47 -5.86 -28.69
C ALA A 415 14.93 -6.27 -28.95
N GLY A 416 15.23 -7.57 -29.09
CA GLY A 416 16.58 -8.07 -29.41
C GLY A 416 17.44 -8.43 -28.21
N ALA A 417 16.84 -8.78 -27.06
CA ALA A 417 17.59 -9.24 -25.89
C ALA A 417 18.31 -10.58 -26.17
N ASP A 418 19.55 -10.69 -25.68
CA ASP A 418 20.35 -11.92 -25.81
C ASP A 418 19.91 -12.97 -24.78
N VAL A 419 19.37 -14.09 -25.29
CA VAL A 419 18.87 -15.22 -24.49
C VAL A 419 19.99 -16.05 -23.87
N ASP A 420 21.18 -16.06 -24.49
CA ASP A 420 22.33 -16.84 -24.06
C ASP A 420 23.30 -16.03 -23.18
N ARG A 421 22.96 -14.77 -22.90
CA ARG A 421 23.78 -13.87 -22.10
C ARG A 421 24.02 -14.46 -20.71
N ARG A 422 25.27 -14.48 -20.27
CA ARG A 422 25.64 -14.98 -18.94
C ARG A 422 26.05 -13.85 -18.00
N ASN A 423 25.60 -13.93 -16.76
CA ASN A 423 26.01 -13.04 -15.70
C ASN A 423 27.37 -13.44 -15.10
N LEU A 424 27.83 -12.76 -14.04
CA LEU A 424 29.13 -13.05 -13.42
C LEU A 424 29.24 -14.47 -12.82
N TRP A 425 28.11 -15.10 -12.48
CA TRP A 425 28.07 -16.48 -12.00
C TRP A 425 27.88 -17.52 -13.11
N ASN A 426 28.03 -17.10 -14.37
CA ASN A 426 27.87 -17.94 -15.55
C ASN A 426 26.45 -18.53 -15.69
N TRP A 427 25.45 -17.89 -15.08
CA TRP A 427 24.03 -18.25 -15.19
C TRP A 427 23.38 -17.51 -16.36
N THR A 428 22.50 -18.21 -17.06
CA THR A 428 21.67 -17.65 -18.15
C THR A 428 20.33 -17.17 -17.59
N PRO A 429 19.56 -16.35 -18.33
CA PRO A 429 18.20 -15.96 -17.94
C PRO A 429 17.31 -17.16 -17.62
N ALA A 430 17.46 -18.28 -18.33
CA ALA A 430 16.68 -19.50 -18.08
C ALA A 430 16.96 -20.14 -16.71
N ALA A 431 18.15 -19.91 -16.13
CA ALA A 431 18.48 -20.40 -14.78
C ALA A 431 17.78 -19.60 -13.67
N TYR A 432 17.36 -18.37 -13.97
CA TYR A 432 16.59 -17.51 -13.06
C TYR A 432 15.08 -17.76 -13.11
N SER A 433 14.61 -18.66 -13.98
CA SER A 433 13.17 -18.83 -14.22
C SER A 433 12.42 -19.20 -12.93
N ALA A 434 11.52 -18.32 -12.48
CA ALA A 434 10.66 -18.58 -11.34
C ALA A 434 9.52 -19.57 -11.66
N THR A 435 9.18 -19.73 -12.95
CA THR A 435 8.12 -20.64 -13.40
C THR A 435 8.63 -21.62 -14.45
N VAL A 436 8.09 -22.84 -14.42
CA VAL A 436 8.38 -23.87 -15.43
C VAL A 436 8.04 -23.36 -16.84
N GLN A 437 6.99 -22.55 -16.97
CA GLN A 437 6.59 -22.01 -18.27
C GLN A 437 7.62 -21.03 -18.83
N ALA A 438 8.18 -20.13 -17.99
CA ALA A 438 9.25 -19.22 -18.40
C ALA A 438 10.53 -19.98 -18.77
N GLU A 439 10.87 -21.01 -17.97
CA GLU A 439 12.04 -21.86 -18.22
C GLU A 439 11.93 -22.60 -19.56
N VAL A 440 10.80 -23.26 -19.80
CA VAL A 440 10.52 -23.99 -21.04
C VAL A 440 10.50 -23.03 -22.22
N TYR A 441 9.91 -21.84 -22.06
CA TYR A 441 9.89 -20.82 -23.11
C TYR A 441 11.30 -20.39 -23.53
N LEU A 442 12.17 -20.04 -22.57
CA LEU A 442 13.54 -19.63 -22.86
C LEU A 442 14.39 -20.79 -23.40
N LYS A 443 14.32 -21.98 -22.80
CA LYS A 443 15.04 -23.18 -23.30
C LYS A 443 14.60 -23.58 -24.71
N GLY A 444 13.31 -23.46 -25.02
CA GLY A 444 12.77 -23.68 -26.35
C GLY A 444 13.43 -22.77 -27.38
N LEU A 445 13.53 -21.48 -27.09
CA LEU A 445 14.17 -20.50 -27.98
C LEU A 445 15.67 -20.77 -28.18
N VAL A 446 16.40 -21.13 -27.12
CA VAL A 446 17.82 -21.51 -27.21
C VAL A 446 17.99 -22.77 -28.10
N SER A 447 17.12 -23.77 -27.93
CA SER A 447 17.14 -24.98 -28.75
C SER A 447 16.84 -24.69 -30.24
N GLU A 448 15.98 -23.73 -30.53
CA GLU A 448 15.67 -23.32 -31.88
C GLU A 448 16.83 -22.53 -32.51
N ALA A 449 17.40 -21.58 -31.77
CA ALA A 449 18.56 -20.79 -32.20
C ALA A 449 19.75 -21.69 -32.52
N THR A 450 20.10 -22.63 -31.62
CA THR A 450 21.18 -23.60 -31.85
C THR A 450 20.92 -24.50 -33.06
N ARG A 451 19.65 -24.87 -33.34
CA ARG A 451 19.27 -25.63 -34.53
C ARG A 451 19.42 -24.80 -35.81
N ARG A 452 19.04 -23.52 -35.80
CA ARG A 452 19.25 -22.59 -36.93
C ARG A 452 20.74 -22.35 -37.22
N HIS A 453 21.59 -22.28 -36.18
CA HIS A 453 23.03 -22.20 -36.35
C HIS A 453 23.66 -23.47 -36.94
N LYS A 454 23.11 -24.66 -36.66
CA LYS A 454 23.58 -25.94 -37.25
C LYS A 454 23.14 -26.16 -38.70
N THR A 455 22.02 -25.58 -39.15
CA THR A 455 21.53 -25.71 -40.54
C THR A 455 22.05 -24.63 -41.49
N GLY A 456 22.62 -23.54 -40.96
CA GLY A 456 23.30 -22.48 -41.74
C GLY A 456 24.55 -22.91 -42.54
N PRO A 457 25.46 -23.75 -42.03
CA PRO A 457 26.70 -24.11 -42.75
C PRO A 457 26.49 -25.06 -43.95
N GLU A 458 25.38 -25.80 -44.03
CA GLU A 458 25.15 -26.76 -45.12
C GLU A 458 24.67 -26.10 -46.43
N LYS A 459 24.05 -24.92 -46.38
CA LYS A 459 23.54 -24.23 -47.58
C LYS A 459 24.59 -23.43 -48.36
N GLN A 460 25.79 -23.22 -47.82
CA GLN A 460 26.89 -22.49 -48.50
C GLN A 460 27.91 -23.40 -49.21
N GLN A 461 27.83 -24.72 -49.07
CA GLN A 461 28.78 -25.66 -49.71
C GLN A 461 28.27 -26.35 -51.00
N MET A 462 27.04 -26.07 -51.47
CA MET A 462 26.51 -26.65 -52.73
C MET A 462 26.75 -25.80 -53.99
N HIS A 463 27.47 -24.68 -53.91
CA HIS A 463 27.67 -23.76 -55.05
C HIS A 463 29.14 -23.54 -55.45
N THR A 464 30.02 -24.54 -55.38
CA THR A 464 31.38 -24.41 -55.94
C THR A 464 31.96 -25.73 -56.47
N SER A 465 31.63 -26.12 -57.70
CA SER A 465 32.60 -26.74 -58.62
C SER A 465 32.07 -26.98 -60.05
N PRO A 466 32.95 -27.04 -61.07
CA PRO A 466 32.70 -26.45 -62.38
C PRO A 466 32.27 -27.48 -63.43
N ARG A 467 31.50 -27.05 -64.44
CA ARG A 467 31.33 -27.81 -65.69
C ARG A 467 31.78 -26.99 -66.91
N LYS A 468 32.63 -27.68 -67.67
CA LYS A 468 33.37 -27.25 -68.86
C LYS A 468 32.43 -26.93 -70.04
N THR A 469 32.94 -26.01 -70.84
CA THR A 469 32.63 -25.64 -72.23
C THR A 469 32.24 -26.78 -73.16
N GLY A 470 31.27 -26.53 -74.06
CA GLY A 470 31.00 -27.36 -75.23
C GLY A 470 29.78 -26.93 -76.04
N LEU A 471 30.03 -26.08 -77.05
CA LEU A 471 29.29 -25.77 -78.29
C LEU A 471 27.83 -26.25 -78.53
N GLY A 472 27.02 -25.33 -79.06
CA GLY A 472 26.09 -25.65 -80.17
C GLY A 472 24.79 -24.85 -80.23
N LEU A 473 24.74 -23.83 -81.12
CA LEU A 473 23.61 -23.39 -81.97
C LEU A 473 22.23 -23.27 -81.29
N GLY A 474 21.66 -22.09 -81.05
CA GLY A 474 21.29 -21.08 -82.05
C GLY A 474 19.81 -21.22 -82.41
N MET A 475 18.94 -20.36 -81.88
CA MET A 475 17.79 -19.78 -82.60
C MET A 475 17.13 -18.67 -81.78
N VAL A 476 17.09 -17.49 -82.38
CA VAL A 476 16.35 -16.30 -81.97
C VAL A 476 14.88 -16.46 -82.36
N ARG A 477 13.95 -16.00 -81.53
CA ARG A 477 12.67 -15.44 -82.03
C ARG A 477 12.21 -14.27 -81.17
N VAL A 478 11.77 -13.24 -81.90
CA VAL A 478 11.54 -11.84 -81.56
C VAL A 478 10.17 -11.59 -80.92
N VAL A 479 10.12 -10.50 -80.15
CA VAL A 479 9.02 -9.77 -79.45
C VAL A 479 7.83 -9.39 -80.39
N PRO A 480 6.66 -8.92 -79.89
CA PRO A 480 6.54 -7.53 -79.40
C PRO A 480 5.63 -7.29 -78.18
N ASP A 481 5.90 -6.15 -77.54
CA ASP A 481 5.03 -5.33 -76.69
C ASP A 481 3.67 -5.08 -77.33
N ASN A 482 2.67 -4.80 -76.48
CA ASN A 482 1.65 -3.79 -76.73
C ASN A 482 1.24 -3.17 -75.39
N SER A 483 1.70 -1.94 -75.17
CA SER A 483 1.01 -0.90 -74.42
C SER A 483 -0.31 -0.52 -75.09
N ASP A 484 -1.22 0.04 -74.30
CA ASP A 484 -2.19 1.12 -74.56
C ASP A 484 -3.21 1.02 -73.39
N ASP A 485 -3.28 1.95 -72.42
CA ASP A 485 -3.85 3.32 -72.48
C ASP A 485 -5.31 3.26 -73.03
N ASP A 486 -6.39 3.80 -72.47
CA ASP A 486 -6.64 4.93 -71.57
C ASP A 486 -8.07 4.85 -70.98
N GLU A 487 -8.29 5.73 -69.98
CA GLU A 487 -9.51 6.35 -69.42
C GLU A 487 -9.91 6.02 -67.97
#